data_AF-A0A3T2UXL5-F1
#
_entry.id   AF-A0A3T2UXL5-F1
#
_cell.length_a   1.000
_cell.length_b   1.000
_cell.length_c   1.000
_cell.angle_alpha   90.00
_cell.angle_beta   90.00
_cell.angle_gamma   90.00
#
_symmetry.space_group_name_H-M   'P 1'
#
loop_
_entity.id
_entity.type
_entity.pdbx_description
1 polymer ?
#
loop_
_entity_poly.entity_id
_entity_poly.type
_entity_poly.pdbx_seq_one_letter_code
_entity_poly.pdbx_strand_id
1 'polypeptide(L)'
;LQEVNAALFKEYLPLLQQSEPTIKQPVRWKNALGELNANLDISIADPAKSSSSTNKDIKSLNFDVKLPLNVVTETAKQLNLSEGMDAEKAQKRADKQISGMMTLGQMFQLITIDNNTASLQLRYTPGKVVFNGQEMSEEEFMSRAGRFVH
;
A
#
# COMPACT_ATOMS: atom_id res chain seq x y z
N LEU A 1 23.84 21.73 26.29
CA LEU A 1 22.83 21.57 25.22
C LEU A 1 22.75 20.13 24.70
N GLN A 2 23.86 19.49 24.28
CA GLN A 2 23.84 18.08 23.84
C GLN A 2 23.43 17.08 24.96
N GLU A 3 23.95 17.23 26.19
CA GLU A 3 23.60 16.34 27.31
C GLU A 3 22.13 16.46 27.76
N VAL A 4 21.57 17.68 27.71
CA VAL A 4 20.16 17.96 28.02
C VAL A 4 19.24 17.28 27.00
N ASN A 5 19.62 17.27 25.71
CA ASN A 5 18.86 16.60 24.65
C ASN A 5 18.89 15.07 24.77
N ALA A 6 20.03 14.48 25.18
CA ALA A 6 20.14 13.04 25.38
C ALA A 6 19.40 12.55 26.64
N ALA A 7 19.40 13.36 27.70
CA ALA A 7 18.65 13.08 28.93
C ALA A 7 17.14 13.14 28.68
N LEU A 8 16.65 14.21 28.02
CA LEU A 8 15.24 14.33 27.63
C LEU A 8 14.83 13.18 26.69
N PHE A 9 15.65 12.84 25.70
CA PHE A 9 15.34 11.73 24.80
C PHE A 9 15.21 10.38 25.53
N LYS A 10 16.08 10.08 26.49
CA LYS A 10 15.97 8.87 27.33
C LYS A 10 14.78 8.90 28.28
N GLU A 11 14.39 10.09 28.77
CA GLU A 11 13.24 10.28 29.64
C GLU A 11 11.90 10.09 28.90
N TYR A 12 11.81 10.57 27.66
CA TYR A 12 10.63 10.36 26.80
C TYR A 12 10.64 9.02 26.07
N LEU A 13 11.76 8.29 26.06
CA LEU A 13 11.86 7.00 25.38
C LEU A 13 10.86 5.96 25.92
N PRO A 14 10.66 5.79 27.25
CA PRO A 14 9.59 4.95 27.79
C PRO A 14 8.18 5.41 27.39
N LEU A 15 7.95 6.72 27.27
CA LEU A 15 6.66 7.30 26.85
C LEU A 15 6.38 7.02 25.37
N LEU A 16 7.41 7.13 24.52
CA LEU A 16 7.35 6.72 23.12
C LEU A 16 7.18 5.19 23.00
N GLN A 17 7.85 4.43 23.86
CA GLN A 17 7.77 2.97 23.92
C GLN A 17 6.43 2.45 24.48
N GLN A 18 5.72 3.21 25.31
CA GLN A 18 4.38 2.90 25.82
C GLN A 18 3.24 3.35 24.89
N SER A 19 3.56 4.12 23.85
CA SER A 19 2.54 4.52 22.89
C SER A 19 2.11 3.29 22.08
N GLU A 20 0.83 3.20 21.71
CA GLU A 20 0.35 2.31 20.66
C GLU A 20 0.44 3.08 19.34
N PRO A 21 1.63 3.19 18.71
CA PRO A 21 1.83 4.16 17.65
C PRO A 21 0.95 3.82 16.46
N THR A 22 0.47 4.88 15.81
CA THR A 22 -0.22 4.78 14.52
C THR A 22 0.60 5.50 13.47
N ILE A 23 1.08 4.75 12.47
CA ILE A 23 1.81 5.27 11.32
C ILE A 23 0.81 5.45 10.18
N LYS A 24 0.68 6.67 9.67
CA LYS A 24 -0.14 6.98 8.49
C LYS A 24 0.72 7.55 7.38
N GLN A 25 0.67 6.94 6.20
CA GLN A 25 1.44 7.34 5.02
C GLN A 25 0.50 7.51 3.81
N PRO A 26 -0.04 8.73 3.61
CA PRO A 26 -0.79 9.06 2.41
C PRO A 26 0.15 9.44 1.26
N VAL A 27 -0.07 8.84 0.10
CA VAL A 27 0.59 9.19 -1.17
C VAL A 27 -0.47 9.69 -2.14
N ARG A 28 -0.23 10.87 -2.70
CA ARG A 28 -1.09 11.47 -3.72
C ARG A 28 -0.23 11.91 -4.87
N TRP A 29 -0.61 11.49 -6.08
CA TRP A 29 0.07 11.91 -7.29
C TRP A 29 -0.95 12.39 -8.31
N LYS A 30 -0.79 13.64 -8.72
CA LYS A 30 -1.74 14.36 -9.56
C LYS A 30 -1.09 14.73 -10.88
N ASN A 31 -1.81 14.52 -11.97
CA ASN A 31 -1.45 15.01 -13.30
C ASN A 31 -2.66 15.66 -13.98
N ALA A 32 -2.53 16.04 -15.25
CA ALA A 32 -3.60 16.68 -16.01
C ALA A 32 -4.87 15.82 -16.18
N LEU A 33 -4.76 14.50 -16.00
CA LEU A 33 -5.85 13.54 -16.21
C LEU A 33 -6.54 13.10 -14.91
N GLY A 34 -6.05 13.54 -13.74
CA GLY A 34 -6.65 13.22 -12.45
C GLY A 34 -5.63 13.00 -11.34
N GLU A 35 -6.05 12.26 -10.30
CA GLU A 35 -5.26 12.05 -9.10
C GLU A 35 -5.32 10.58 -8.66
N LEU A 36 -4.16 9.94 -8.55
CA LEU A 36 -4.05 8.63 -7.89
C LEU A 36 -3.80 8.85 -6.39
N ASN A 37 -4.36 7.93 -5.59
CA ASN A 37 -4.30 7.99 -4.14
C ASN A 37 -3.92 6.62 -3.59
N ALA A 38 -2.97 6.58 -2.65
CA ALA A 38 -2.66 5.41 -1.85
C ALA A 38 -2.53 5.82 -0.38
N ASN A 39 -3.09 5.03 0.53
CA ASN A 39 -3.01 5.27 1.96
C ASN A 39 -2.56 3.99 2.65
N LEU A 40 -1.59 4.11 3.54
CA LEU A 40 -1.15 3.06 4.44
C LEU A 40 -1.30 3.54 5.88
N ASP A 41 -2.15 2.86 6.65
CA ASP A 41 -2.28 3.08 8.09
C ASP A 41 -1.91 1.80 8.83
N ILE A 42 -0.97 1.89 9.78
CA ILE A 42 -0.54 0.78 10.63
C ILE A 42 -0.71 1.21 12.08
N SER A 43 -1.46 0.44 12.86
CA SER A 43 -1.55 0.59 14.31
C SER A 43 -0.82 -0.57 14.96
N ILE A 44 0.09 -0.23 15.89
CA ILE A 44 0.96 -1.19 16.56
C ILE A 44 0.62 -1.15 18.06
N ALA A 45 0.51 -2.32 18.67
CA ALA A 45 0.40 -2.50 20.10
C ALA A 45 1.67 -1.97 20.78
N ASP A 46 1.56 -1.69 22.08
CA ASP A 46 2.65 -1.21 22.92
C ASP A 46 3.93 -2.03 22.70
N PRO A 47 4.95 -1.47 22.01
CA PRO A 47 6.18 -2.19 21.68
C PRO A 47 6.95 -2.63 22.93
N ALA A 48 6.80 -1.95 24.07
CA ALA A 48 7.43 -2.34 25.32
C ALA A 48 6.80 -3.62 25.93
N LYS A 49 5.57 -3.96 25.52
CA LYS A 49 4.88 -5.19 25.92
C LYS A 49 5.01 -6.32 24.90
N SER A 50 5.64 -6.06 23.75
CA SER A 50 5.92 -7.10 22.77
C SER A 50 6.98 -8.06 23.28
N SER A 51 6.65 -9.35 23.26
CA SER A 51 7.61 -10.44 23.51
C SER A 51 8.04 -11.15 22.22
N SER A 52 7.67 -10.63 21.04
CA SER A 52 7.83 -11.35 19.77
C SER A 52 8.34 -10.47 18.63
N SER A 53 9.11 -11.06 17.72
CA SER A 53 9.52 -10.46 16.44
C SER A 53 8.49 -10.69 15.31
N THR A 54 7.23 -10.95 15.65
CA THR A 54 6.18 -11.40 14.70
C THR A 54 5.04 -10.39 14.58
N ASN A 55 4.15 -10.57 13.59
CA ASN A 55 2.96 -9.71 13.33
C ASN A 55 1.99 -9.54 14.51
N LYS A 56 2.21 -10.19 15.66
CA LYS A 56 1.35 -10.16 16.85
C LYS A 56 1.21 -8.78 17.47
N ASP A 57 2.12 -7.87 17.16
CA ASP A 57 2.06 -6.49 17.65
C ASP A 57 1.30 -5.56 16.70
N ILE A 58 0.82 -6.03 15.54
CA ILE A 58 -0.03 -5.21 14.65
C ILE A 58 -1.48 -5.30 15.14
N LYS A 59 -2.00 -4.20 15.68
CA LYS A 59 -3.42 -4.06 16.04
C LYS A 59 -4.30 -3.95 14.81
N SER A 60 -3.84 -3.19 13.82
CA SER A 60 -4.51 -3.09 12.53
C SER A 60 -3.55 -2.67 11.42
N LEU A 61 -3.83 -3.12 10.20
CA LEU A 61 -3.19 -2.63 8.99
C LEU A 61 -4.26 -2.33 7.94
N ASN A 62 -4.33 -1.08 7.49
CA ASN A 62 -5.23 -0.64 6.44
C ASN A 62 -4.39 -0.13 5.28
N PHE A 63 -4.63 -0.70 4.10
CA PHE A 63 -4.03 -0.25 2.86
C PHE A 63 -5.13 -0.04 1.83
N ASP A 64 -5.19 1.17 1.26
CA ASP A 64 -6.09 1.48 0.16
C ASP A 64 -5.31 2.09 -0.98
N VAL A 65 -5.62 1.65 -2.19
CA VAL A 65 -5.05 2.20 -3.41
C VAL A 65 -6.20 2.42 -4.39
N LYS A 66 -6.23 3.61 -5.00
CA LYS A 66 -7.11 3.97 -6.10
C LYS A 66 -6.28 4.51 -7.25
N LEU A 67 -6.34 3.81 -8.37
CA LEU A 67 -5.55 4.04 -9.57
C LEU A 67 -6.49 4.30 -10.75
N PRO A 68 -6.81 5.57 -11.04
CA PRO A 68 -7.47 5.93 -12.27
C PRO A 68 -6.58 5.54 -13.46
N LEU A 69 -7.11 4.72 -14.36
CA LEU A 69 -6.29 4.08 -15.41
C LEU A 69 -5.68 5.10 -16.36
N ASN A 70 -6.41 6.17 -16.68
CA ASN A 70 -5.91 7.28 -17.48
C ASN A 70 -4.69 7.96 -16.85
N VAL A 71 -4.70 8.16 -15.52
CA VAL A 71 -3.58 8.77 -14.78
C VAL A 71 -2.35 7.87 -14.80
N VAL A 72 -2.54 6.57 -14.55
CA VAL A 72 -1.44 5.59 -14.52
C VAL A 72 -0.85 5.39 -15.92
N THR A 73 -1.69 5.26 -16.96
CA THR A 73 -1.23 5.15 -18.35
C THR A 73 -0.43 6.38 -18.78
N GLU A 74 -0.90 7.59 -18.46
CA GLU A 74 -0.15 8.81 -18.80
C GLU A 74 1.16 8.89 -18.02
N THR A 75 1.19 8.47 -16.76
CA THR A 75 2.44 8.41 -16.00
C THR A 75 3.43 7.43 -16.63
N ALA A 76 2.98 6.23 -17.01
CA ALA A 76 3.81 5.23 -17.70
C ALA A 76 4.32 5.73 -19.06
N LYS A 77 3.48 6.45 -19.81
CA LYS A 77 3.87 7.11 -21.06
C LYS A 77 4.96 8.16 -20.83
N GLN A 78 4.79 9.05 -19.85
CA GLN A 78 5.77 10.08 -19.51
C GLN A 78 7.12 9.48 -19.09
N LEU A 79 7.12 8.36 -18.37
CA LEU A 79 8.35 7.61 -18.06
C LEU A 79 9.03 7.10 -19.34
N ASN A 80 8.28 6.45 -20.25
CA ASN A 80 8.83 5.99 -21.52
C ASN A 80 9.37 7.16 -22.39
N LEU A 81 8.69 8.31 -22.40
CA LEU A 81 9.17 9.52 -23.09
C LEU A 81 10.49 10.03 -22.48
N SER A 82 10.61 10.02 -21.15
CA SER A 82 11.83 10.41 -20.45
C SER A 82 13.02 9.50 -20.77
N GLU A 83 12.78 8.27 -21.20
CA GLU A 83 13.80 7.33 -21.69
C GLU A 83 14.15 7.56 -23.17
N GLY A 84 13.61 8.60 -23.81
CA GLY A 84 13.88 8.97 -25.20
C GLY A 84 13.00 8.24 -26.22
N MET A 85 11.92 7.60 -25.79
CA MET A 85 11.00 6.91 -26.69
C MET A 85 10.16 7.91 -27.49
N ASP A 86 9.88 7.57 -28.76
CA ASP A 86 8.89 8.27 -29.57
C ASP A 86 7.49 8.24 -28.92
N ALA A 87 6.70 9.30 -29.11
CA ALA A 87 5.41 9.48 -28.44
C ALA A 87 4.38 8.40 -28.79
N GLU A 88 4.31 7.96 -30.05
CA GLU A 88 3.37 6.91 -30.47
C GLU A 88 3.77 5.57 -29.85
N LYS A 89 5.07 5.26 -29.86
CA LYS A 89 5.61 4.04 -29.24
C LYS A 89 5.44 4.05 -27.73
N ALA A 90 5.67 5.19 -27.08
CA ALA A 90 5.51 5.37 -25.64
C ALA A 90 4.07 5.14 -25.20
N GLN A 91 3.09 5.68 -25.95
CA GLN A 91 1.67 5.47 -25.69
C GLN A 91 1.30 3.99 -25.83
N LYS A 92 1.63 3.36 -26.97
CA LYS A 92 1.34 1.93 -27.21
C LYS A 92 1.96 1.02 -26.14
N ARG A 93 3.18 1.34 -25.69
CA ARG A 93 3.85 0.61 -24.62
C ARG A 93 3.14 0.78 -23.28
N ALA A 94 2.77 2.00 -22.92
CA ALA A 94 2.01 2.27 -21.70
C ALA A 94 0.67 1.53 -21.71
N ASP A 95 -0.11 1.63 -22.78
CA ASP A 95 -1.40 0.94 -22.90
C ASP A 95 -1.27 -0.57 -22.72
N LYS A 96 -0.27 -1.19 -23.38
CA LYS A 96 -0.01 -2.63 -23.27
C LYS A 96 0.43 -3.02 -21.86
N GLN A 97 1.31 -2.26 -21.23
CA GLN A 97 1.78 -2.53 -19.87
C GLN A 97 0.62 -2.46 -18.87
N ILE A 98 -0.16 -1.38 -18.91
CA ILE A 98 -1.28 -1.20 -17.97
C ILE A 98 -2.36 -2.25 -18.21
N SER A 99 -2.73 -2.53 -19.47
CA SER A 99 -3.69 -3.60 -19.79
C SER A 99 -3.23 -4.98 -19.32
N GLY A 100 -1.94 -5.30 -19.49
CA GLY A 100 -1.35 -6.56 -19.00
C GLY A 100 -1.41 -6.66 -17.47
N MET A 101 -1.02 -5.60 -16.77
CA MET A 101 -1.11 -5.54 -15.30
C MET A 101 -2.55 -5.65 -14.80
N MET A 102 -3.51 -5.01 -15.47
CA MET A 102 -4.93 -5.12 -15.12
C MET A 102 -5.44 -6.55 -15.31
N THR A 103 -5.14 -7.16 -16.44
CA THR A 103 -5.54 -8.54 -16.74
C THR A 103 -5.01 -9.50 -15.68
N LEU A 104 -3.72 -9.42 -15.36
CA LEU A 104 -3.12 -10.24 -14.31
C LEU A 104 -3.73 -9.93 -12.94
N GLY A 105 -3.90 -8.65 -12.61
CA GLY A 105 -4.51 -8.22 -11.35
C GLY A 105 -5.92 -8.76 -11.16
N GLN A 106 -6.76 -8.76 -12.20
CA GLN A 106 -8.11 -9.33 -12.15
C GLN A 106 -8.09 -10.85 -12.10
N MET A 107 -7.23 -11.49 -12.89
CA MET A 107 -7.08 -12.95 -12.91
C MET A 107 -6.68 -13.49 -11.54
N PHE A 108 -5.77 -12.81 -10.85
CA PHE A 108 -5.38 -13.10 -9.47
C PHE A 108 -6.32 -12.47 -8.42
N GLN A 109 -7.37 -11.78 -8.87
CA GLN A 109 -8.36 -11.09 -8.06
C GLN A 109 -7.74 -10.09 -7.05
N LEU A 110 -6.56 -9.56 -7.36
CA LEU A 110 -5.80 -8.62 -6.53
C LEU A 110 -6.40 -7.22 -6.54
N ILE A 111 -7.04 -6.86 -7.64
CA ILE A 111 -7.67 -5.55 -7.84
C ILE A 111 -9.13 -5.71 -8.19
N THR A 112 -9.91 -4.70 -7.86
CA THR A 112 -11.24 -4.47 -8.43
C THR A 112 -11.16 -3.34 -9.45
N ILE A 113 -12.04 -3.36 -10.44
CA ILE A 113 -12.12 -2.30 -11.44
C ILE A 113 -13.56 -1.80 -11.45
N ASP A 114 -13.71 -0.51 -11.17
CA ASP A 114 -14.98 0.19 -11.27
C ASP A 114 -14.73 1.55 -11.93
N ASN A 115 -15.60 1.93 -12.86
CA ASN A 115 -15.58 3.23 -13.56
C ASN A 115 -14.16 3.71 -13.95
N ASN A 116 -13.42 2.87 -14.71
CA ASN A 116 -12.05 3.16 -15.17
C ASN A 116 -11.00 3.37 -14.05
N THR A 117 -11.28 2.88 -12.83
CA THR A 117 -10.38 2.96 -11.68
C THR A 117 -10.09 1.56 -11.16
N ALA A 118 -8.81 1.16 -11.21
CA ALA A 118 -8.36 -0.03 -10.50
C ALA A 118 -8.19 0.31 -9.01
N SER A 119 -8.68 -0.54 -8.13
CA SER A 119 -8.56 -0.35 -6.69
C SER A 119 -8.04 -1.62 -6.01
N LEU A 120 -7.30 -1.44 -4.92
CA LEU A 120 -6.89 -2.51 -4.02
C LEU A 120 -7.18 -2.04 -2.59
N GLN A 121 -7.87 -2.87 -1.83
CA GLN A 121 -8.13 -2.61 -0.42
C GLN A 121 -7.71 -3.82 0.41
N LEU A 122 -6.98 -3.55 1.49
CA LEU A 122 -6.68 -4.49 2.55
C LEU A 122 -7.03 -3.83 3.89
N ARG A 123 -7.78 -4.57 4.71
CA ARG A 123 -8.01 -4.27 6.13
C ARG A 123 -7.61 -5.50 6.91
N TYR A 124 -6.81 -5.31 7.93
CA TYR A 124 -6.35 -6.37 8.79
C TYR A 124 -6.58 -5.96 10.24
N THR A 125 -7.10 -6.90 11.01
CA THR A 125 -7.08 -6.94 12.47
C THR A 125 -6.85 -8.40 12.89
N PRO A 126 -6.26 -8.68 14.06
CA PRO A 126 -6.04 -10.07 14.49
C PRO A 126 -7.28 -10.95 14.33
N GLY A 127 -7.13 -12.05 13.58
CA GLY A 127 -8.17 -13.03 13.27
C GLY A 127 -9.08 -12.68 12.09
N LYS A 128 -8.92 -11.51 11.44
CA LYS A 128 -9.81 -11.05 10.38
C LYS A 128 -9.10 -10.22 9.32
N VAL A 129 -9.32 -10.60 8.07
CA VAL A 129 -8.88 -9.86 6.88
C VAL A 129 -10.09 -9.45 6.07
N VAL A 130 -10.16 -8.20 5.62
CA VAL A 130 -11.06 -7.77 4.53
C VAL A 130 -10.19 -7.37 3.35
N PHE A 131 -10.26 -8.13 2.26
CA PHE A 131 -9.52 -7.87 1.04
C PHE A 131 -10.49 -7.59 -0.10
N ASN A 132 -10.39 -6.41 -0.71
CA ASN A 132 -11.29 -5.94 -1.78
C ASN A 132 -12.79 -6.08 -1.43
N GLY A 133 -13.14 -5.80 -0.18
CA GLY A 133 -14.52 -5.89 0.33
C GLY A 133 -14.97 -7.31 0.75
N GLN A 134 -14.13 -8.33 0.56
CA GLN A 134 -14.41 -9.71 0.98
C GLN A 134 -13.74 -10.01 2.33
N GLU A 135 -14.54 -10.40 3.31
CA GLU A 135 -14.06 -10.84 4.61
C GLU A 135 -13.60 -12.30 4.57
N MET A 136 -12.44 -12.59 5.17
CA MET A 136 -11.83 -13.93 5.24
C MET A 136 -10.93 -14.08 6.47
N SER A 137 -10.53 -15.30 6.77
CA SER A 137 -9.55 -15.58 7.83
C SER A 137 -8.12 -15.22 7.39
N GLU A 138 -7.21 -15.06 8.36
CA GLU A 138 -5.78 -14.86 8.08
C GLU A 138 -5.19 -16.04 7.28
N GLU A 139 -5.57 -17.27 7.64
CA GLU A 139 -5.10 -18.48 6.96
C GLU A 139 -5.56 -18.55 5.50
N GLU A 140 -6.83 -18.21 5.25
CA GLU A 140 -7.38 -18.15 3.89
C GLU A 140 -6.68 -17.08 3.06
N PHE A 141 -6.46 -15.90 3.65
CA PHE A 141 -5.71 -14.83 2.99
C PHE A 141 -4.27 -15.25 2.68
N MET A 142 -3.56 -15.88 3.62
CA MET A 142 -2.18 -16.34 3.41
C MET A 142 -2.09 -17.47 2.39
N SER A 143 -3.06 -18.39 2.37
CA SER A 143 -3.18 -19.44 1.33
C SER A 143 -3.40 -18.82 -0.06
N ARG A 144 -4.17 -17.74 -0.13
CA ARG A 144 -4.32 -16.95 -1.35
C ARG A 144 -3.02 -16.22 -1.72
N ALA A 145 -2.33 -15.60 -0.75
CA ALA A 145 -1.08 -14.89 -0.96
C ALA A 145 0.08 -15.81 -1.41
N GLY A 146 0.16 -17.02 -0.88
CA GLY A 146 1.17 -18.01 -1.23
C GLY A 146 1.12 -18.46 -2.69
N ARG A 147 -0.03 -18.35 -3.35
CA ARG A 147 -0.21 -18.59 -4.79
C ARG A 147 0.49 -17.56 -5.68
N PHE A 148 0.99 -16.46 -5.11
CA PHE A 148 1.71 -15.40 -5.86
C PHE A 148 3.23 -15.53 -5.80
N VAL A 149 3.76 -16.39 -4.93
CA VAL A 149 5.21 -16.50 -4.65
C VAL A 149 5.84 -17.74 -5.33
N HIS A 150 5.04 -18.51 -6.07
CA HIS A 150 5.46 -19.67 -6.87
C HIS A 150 5.08 -19.44 -8.33
#